data_AF-A0AAW5JB21-F1
#
_entry.id   AF-A0AAW5JB21-F1
#
_cell.length_a   1.000
_cell.length_b   1.000
_cell.length_c   1.000
_cell.angle_alpha   90.00
_cell.angle_beta   90.00
_cell.angle_gamma   90.00
#
_symmetry.space_group_name_H-M   'P 1'
#
loop_
_entity.id
_entity.type
_entity.pdbx_description
1 polymer ?
#
loop_
_entity_poly.entity_id
_entity_poly.type
_entity_poly.pdbx_seq_one_letter_code
_entity_poly.pdbx_strand_id
1 'polypeptide(L)'
;MLPIIVEGIVRVESTICVEQPEIHLHPRLQAHLANFFIDTCKTNQWIIETHSESLMLRMQNKVKEKKIKPSDVSIIYVHPATLGAQVIEIPMDEDGDFLVEWPEGFFEERFKETFGL
;
A
#
# COMPACT_ATOMS: atom_id res chain seq x y z
N MET A 1 -12.17 -8.90 -5.17
CA MET A 1 -12.56 -7.56 -5.67
C MET A 1 -13.96 -7.12 -5.27
N LEU A 2 -15.04 -7.75 -5.74
CA LEU A 2 -16.40 -7.27 -5.42
C LEU A 2 -16.68 -7.11 -3.92
N PRO A 3 -16.28 -8.06 -3.03
CA PRO A 3 -16.46 -7.87 -1.59
C PRO A 3 -15.76 -6.62 -1.07
N ILE A 4 -14.50 -6.37 -1.46
CA ILE A 4 -13.72 -5.20 -1.04
C ILE A 4 -14.45 -3.89 -1.40
N ILE A 5 -15.00 -3.82 -2.61
CA ILE A 5 -15.73 -2.65 -3.09
C ILE A 5 -17.03 -2.46 -2.29
N VAL A 6 -17.78 -3.55 -2.08
CA VAL A 6 -19.04 -3.52 -1.32
C VAL A 6 -18.79 -3.09 0.12
N GLU A 7 -17.82 -3.69 0.81
CA GLU A 7 -17.48 -3.38 2.19
C GLU A 7 -17.06 -1.90 2.33
N GLY A 8 -16.22 -1.40 1.43
CA GLY A 8 -15.77 0.00 1.46
C GLY A 8 -16.86 1.04 1.22
N ILE A 9 -17.95 0.67 0.53
CA ILE A 9 -19.08 1.57 0.21
C ILE A 9 -20.20 1.46 1.25
N VAL A 10 -20.53 0.24 1.68
CA VAL A 10 -21.71 -0.03 2.52
C VAL A 10 -21.42 0.25 3.99
N ARG A 11 -20.19 0.00 4.44
CA ARG A 11 -19.81 0.26 5.83
C ARG A 11 -19.51 1.73 6.08
N VAL A 12 -19.74 2.14 7.31
CA VAL A 12 -19.45 3.49 7.83
C VAL A 12 -18.75 3.32 9.18
N GLU A 13 -17.73 4.13 9.44
CA GLU A 13 -16.96 4.14 10.69
C GLU A 13 -16.44 2.74 11.10
N SER A 14 -16.06 1.93 10.11
CA SER A 14 -15.59 0.55 10.32
C SER A 14 -14.11 0.40 10.03
N THR A 15 -13.45 -0.53 10.71
CA THR A 15 -12.12 -1.03 10.33
C THR A 15 -12.29 -2.24 9.40
N ILE A 16 -11.70 -2.16 8.21
CA ILE A 16 -11.79 -3.19 7.18
C ILE A 16 -10.37 -3.69 6.90
N CYS A 17 -10.15 -4.98 7.14
CA CYS A 17 -8.89 -5.65 6.86
C CYS A 17 -9.00 -6.41 5.54
N VAL A 18 -7.96 -6.32 4.71
CA VAL A 18 -7.89 -7.06 3.45
C VAL A 18 -6.48 -7.55 3.19
N GLU A 19 -6.38 -8.83 2.85
CA GLU A 19 -5.12 -9.48 2.49
C GLU A 19 -4.99 -9.52 0.96
N GLN A 20 -3.83 -9.07 0.48
CA GLN A 20 -3.37 -9.16 -0.90
C GLN A 20 -4.46 -8.83 -1.96
N PRO A 21 -5.13 -7.67 -1.85
CA PRO A 21 -6.26 -7.31 -2.71
C PRO A 21 -5.89 -7.18 -4.21
N GLU A 22 -4.61 -7.11 -4.52
CA GLU A 22 -4.02 -7.02 -5.86
C GLU A 22 -3.91 -8.34 -6.62
N ILE A 23 -4.08 -9.49 -5.96
CA ILE A 23 -3.81 -10.79 -6.58
C ILE A 23 -4.70 -10.96 -7.84
N HIS A 24 -4.07 -11.43 -8.91
CA HIS A 24 -4.67 -11.59 -10.24
C HIS A 24 -5.12 -10.29 -10.94
N LEU A 25 -4.85 -9.12 -10.37
CA LEU A 25 -5.12 -7.85 -11.03
C LEU A 25 -3.96 -7.43 -11.91
N HIS A 26 -4.29 -6.94 -13.10
CA HIS A 26 -3.36 -6.18 -13.91
C HIS A 26 -2.84 -4.95 -13.11
N PRO A 27 -1.54 -4.57 -13.19
CA PRO A 27 -0.98 -3.46 -12.40
C PRO A 27 -1.78 -2.15 -12.47
N ARG A 28 -2.33 -1.84 -13.66
CA ARG A 28 -3.24 -0.69 -13.83
C ARG A 28 -4.44 -0.73 -12.88
N LEU A 29 -5.06 -1.89 -12.69
CA LEU A 29 -6.20 -2.07 -11.79
C LEU A 29 -5.78 -1.99 -10.31
N GLN A 30 -4.58 -2.45 -9.97
CA GLN A 30 -4.03 -2.27 -8.61
C GLN A 30 -3.91 -0.77 -8.26
N ALA A 31 -3.45 0.04 -9.21
CA ALA A 31 -3.39 1.49 -9.04
C ALA A 31 -4.79 2.16 -8.96
N HIS A 32 -5.83 1.57 -9.56
CA HIS A 32 -7.21 2.03 -9.36
C HIS A 32 -7.76 1.61 -8.00
N LEU A 33 -7.37 0.44 -7.50
CA LEU A 33 -7.74 -0.05 -6.18
C LEU A 33 -7.13 0.81 -5.06
N ALA A 34 -5.89 1.28 -5.25
CA ALA A 34 -5.28 2.28 -4.38
C ALA A 34 -6.13 3.57 -4.27
N ASN A 35 -6.63 4.08 -5.40
CA ASN A 35 -7.53 5.24 -5.37
C ASN A 35 -8.81 4.94 -4.62
N PHE A 36 -9.39 3.74 -4.78
CA PHE A 36 -10.59 3.34 -4.04
C PHE A 36 -10.36 3.35 -2.52
N PHE A 37 -9.22 2.84 -2.05
CA PHE A 37 -8.88 2.90 -0.63
C PHE A 37 -8.74 4.34 -0.12
N ILE A 38 -8.08 5.21 -0.91
CA ILE A 38 -7.94 6.63 -0.59
C ILE A 38 -9.30 7.34 -0.54
N ASP A 39 -10.18 7.06 -1.50
CA ASP A 39 -11.47 7.74 -1.57
C ASP A 39 -12.39 7.32 -0.41
N THR A 40 -12.24 6.08 0.08
CA THR A 40 -13.06 5.52 1.16
C THR A 40 -12.42 5.62 2.55
N CYS A 41 -11.14 6.02 2.67
CA CYS A 41 -10.44 6.10 3.96
C CYS A 41 -11.01 7.16 4.92
N LYS A 42 -11.73 8.15 4.39
CA LYS A 42 -12.40 9.19 5.20
C LYS A 42 -13.61 8.65 5.96
N THR A 43 -14.17 7.55 5.49
CA THR A 43 -15.37 6.94 6.06
C THR A 43 -15.02 5.68 6.84
N ASN A 44 -14.02 4.92 6.40
CA ASN A 44 -13.60 3.66 7.00
C ASN A 44 -12.08 3.61 7.16
N GLN A 45 -11.60 2.92 8.19
CA GLN A 45 -10.18 2.63 8.34
C GLN A 45 -9.83 1.37 7.55
N TRP A 46 -8.79 1.45 6.73
CA TRP A 46 -8.28 0.29 5.99
C TRP A 46 -7.00 -0.25 6.61
N ILE A 47 -6.93 -1.57 6.74
CA ILE A 47 -5.70 -2.31 7.04
C ILE A 47 -5.47 -3.25 5.86
N ILE A 48 -4.39 -3.02 5.12
CA ILE A 48 -4.13 -3.68 3.84
C ILE A 48 -2.79 -4.38 3.93
N GLU A 49 -2.77 -5.70 3.76
CA GLU A 49 -1.55 -6.42 3.45
C GLU A 49 -1.36 -6.40 1.93
N THR A 50 -0.19 -5.97 1.46
CA THR A 50 0.10 -5.92 0.03
C THR A 50 1.58 -6.10 -0.27
N HIS A 51 1.86 -6.72 -1.42
CA HIS A 51 3.16 -6.81 -2.08
C HIS A 51 3.20 -5.97 -3.37
N SER A 52 2.19 -5.13 -3.60
CA SER A 52 2.06 -4.36 -4.83
C SER A 52 2.83 -3.05 -4.77
N GLU A 53 3.94 -2.99 -5.51
CA GLU A 53 4.62 -1.73 -5.85
C GLU A 53 3.66 -0.71 -6.46
N SER A 54 2.68 -1.16 -7.27
CA SER A 54 1.74 -0.27 -7.96
C SER A 54 0.78 0.43 -7.00
N LEU A 55 0.37 -0.23 -5.92
CA LEU A 55 -0.37 0.38 -4.82
C LEU A 55 0.48 1.43 -4.11
N MET A 56 1.71 1.05 -3.75
CA MET A 56 2.64 1.90 -3.02
C MET A 56 2.99 3.18 -3.80
N LEU A 57 3.38 3.05 -5.06
CA LEU A 57 3.65 4.17 -5.97
C LEU A 57 2.42 5.06 -6.17
N ARG A 58 1.20 4.49 -6.17
CA ARG A 58 -0.02 5.31 -6.26
C ARG A 58 -0.24 6.12 -4.98
N MET A 59 0.02 5.56 -3.80
CA MET A 59 -0.07 6.29 -2.53
C MET A 59 0.89 7.49 -2.52
N GLN A 60 2.16 7.28 -2.86
CA GLN A 60 3.15 8.37 -2.98
C GLN A 60 2.68 9.48 -3.91
N ASN A 61 2.23 9.10 -5.11
CA ASN A 61 1.71 10.07 -6.08
C ASN A 61 0.53 10.88 -5.53
N LYS A 62 -0.31 10.28 -4.68
CA LYS A 62 -1.49 10.97 -4.12
C LYS A 62 -1.13 11.91 -2.97
N VAL A 63 -0.09 11.58 -2.19
CA VAL A 63 0.52 12.52 -1.24
C VAL A 63 1.15 13.69 -1.99
N LYS A 64 1.96 13.42 -3.01
CA LYS A 64 2.58 14.44 -3.88
C LYS A 64 1.58 15.40 -4.54
N GLU A 65 0.44 14.86 -4.99
CA GLU A 65 -0.68 15.64 -5.55
C GLU A 65 -1.48 16.41 -4.48
N LYS A 66 -1.12 16.28 -3.20
CA LYS A 66 -1.82 16.85 -2.03
C LYS A 66 -3.28 16.42 -1.93
N LYS A 67 -3.59 15.20 -2.39
CA LYS A 67 -4.94 14.60 -2.29
C LYS A 67 -5.17 13.92 -0.95
N ILE A 68 -4.10 13.43 -0.33
CA ILE A 68 -4.03 12.89 1.02
C ILE A 68 -2.79 13.47 1.71
N LYS A 69 -2.77 13.46 3.04
CA LYS A 69 -1.61 13.85 3.83
C LYS A 69 -0.76 12.63 4.17
N PRO A 70 0.55 12.79 4.44
CA PRO A 70 1.36 11.68 4.95
C PRO A 70 0.76 11.05 6.21
N SER A 71 0.14 11.86 7.08
CA SER A 71 -0.56 11.38 8.29
C SER A 71 -1.78 10.48 8.04
N ASP A 72 -2.31 10.47 6.81
CA ASP A 72 -3.46 9.63 6.45
C ASP A 72 -3.01 8.20 6.07
N VAL A 73 -1.69 7.96 5.97
CA VAL A 73 -1.11 6.68 5.53
C VAL A 73 -0.05 6.23 6.54
N SER A 74 -0.14 4.99 7.01
CA SER A 74 0.91 4.33 7.78
C SER A 74 1.40 3.12 7.01
N ILE A 75 2.72 3.06 6.78
CA ILE A 75 3.35 1.96 6.05
C ILE A 75 4.23 1.20 7.02
N ILE A 76 3.95 -0.09 7.13
CA ILE A 76 4.63 -1.00 8.02
C ILE A 76 5.17 -2.14 7.15
N TYR A 77 6.48 -2.23 7.06
CA TYR A 77 7.15 -3.33 6.40
C TYR A 77 7.48 -4.42 7.42
N VAL A 78 7.12 -5.66 7.08
CA VAL A 78 7.36 -6.82 7.94
C VAL A 78 8.22 -7.79 7.15
N HIS A 79 9.37 -8.19 7.71
CA HIS A 79 10.21 -9.21 7.10
C HIS A 79 10.63 -10.30 8.08
N PRO A 80 10.92 -11.51 7.58
CA PRO A 80 11.47 -12.59 8.38
C PRO A 80 12.80 -12.15 9.01
N ALA A 81 12.98 -12.52 10.28
CA ALA A 81 14.23 -12.39 11.00
C ALA A 81 14.65 -13.77 11.55
N THR A 82 15.89 -13.88 12.06
CA THR A 82 16.43 -15.13 12.62
C THR A 82 15.53 -15.71 13.73
N LEU A 83 14.81 -14.84 14.44
CA LEU A 83 13.81 -15.18 15.44
C LEU A 83 12.53 -14.35 15.18
N GLY A 84 11.57 -14.94 14.47
CA GLY A 84 10.26 -14.32 14.22
C GLY A 84 10.29 -13.32 13.05
N ALA A 85 9.71 -12.15 13.28
CA ALA A 85 9.61 -11.09 12.28
C ALA A 85 10.13 -9.77 12.84
N GLN A 86 10.77 -9.00 11.98
CA GLN A 86 11.14 -7.62 12.26
C GLN A 86 10.15 -6.69 11.55
N VAL A 87 9.76 -5.63 12.26
CA VAL A 87 8.79 -4.64 11.80
C VAL A 87 9.50 -3.30 11.66
N ILE A 88 9.38 -2.67 10.51
CA ILE A 88 10.00 -1.39 10.17
C ILE A 88 8.87 -0.45 9.73
N GLU A 89 8.76 0.70 10.38
CA GLU A 89 7.90 1.78 9.90
C GLU A 89 8.60 2.51 8.75
N ILE A 90 7.86 2.78 7.68
CA ILE A 90 8.36 3.51 6.52
C ILE A 90 7.65 4.87 6.46
N PRO A 91 8.19 5.89 7.16
CA PRO A 91 7.59 7.22 7.13
C PRO A 91 7.73 7.85 5.75
N MET A 92 6.78 8.74 5.43
CA MET A 92 6.71 9.48 4.19
C MET A 92 6.71 10.99 4.49
N ASP A 93 7.36 11.78 3.64
CA ASP A 93 7.30 13.24 3.72
C ASP A 93 6.12 13.84 2.95
N GLU A 94 6.00 15.18 3.01
CA GLU A 94 4.94 15.95 2.35
C GLU A 94 5.01 15.92 0.81
N ASP A 95 6.15 15.52 0.23
CA ASP A 95 6.33 15.37 -1.22
C ASP A 95 6.03 13.94 -1.70
N GLY A 96 5.74 13.04 -0.76
CA GLY A 96 5.40 11.64 -1.02
C GLY A 96 6.62 10.72 -1.07
N ASP A 97 7.80 11.21 -0.71
CA ASP A 97 9.03 10.42 -0.71
C ASP A 97 9.18 9.65 0.61
N PHE A 98 9.71 8.44 0.53
CA PHE A 98 9.98 7.62 1.71
C PHE A 98 11.25 8.10 2.42
N LEU A 99 11.17 8.19 3.74
CA LEU A 99 12.23 8.74 4.58
C LEU A 99 13.23 7.69 5.08
N VAL A 100 12.99 6.42 4.78
CA VAL A 100 13.90 5.30 5.05
C VAL A 100 14.13 4.53 3.76
N GLU A 101 15.32 3.93 3.64
CA GLU A 101 15.59 3.02 2.52
C GLU A 101 14.64 1.82 2.58
N TRP A 102 14.15 1.41 1.41
CA TRP A 102 13.35 0.20 1.33
C TRP A 102 14.21 -1.00 1.69
N PRO A 103 13.76 -1.85 2.62
CA PRO A 103 14.40 -3.13 2.86
C PRO A 103 14.43 -3.97 1.57
N GLU A 104 15.54 -4.67 1.35
CA GLU A 104 15.79 -5.44 0.13
C GLU A 104 14.60 -6.34 -0.26
N GLY A 105 14.29 -6.41 -1.56
CA GLY A 105 13.28 -7.32 -2.13
C GLY A 105 12.02 -6.66 -2.67
N PHE A 106 11.41 -5.68 -1.99
CA PHE A 106 10.07 -5.17 -2.38
C PHE A 106 10.04 -4.45 -3.74
N PHE A 107 11.05 -3.62 -4.02
CA PHE A 107 11.22 -2.98 -5.35
C PHE A 107 12.31 -3.67 -6.18
N GLU A 108 13.22 -4.41 -5.53
CA GLU A 108 14.41 -4.97 -6.18
C GLU A 108 14.15 -6.29 -6.90
N GLU A 109 13.21 -7.12 -6.44
CA GLU A 109 12.89 -8.40 -7.09
C GLU A 109 12.51 -8.20 -8.57
N ARG A 110 11.73 -7.16 -8.86
CA ARG A 110 11.35 -6.83 -10.23
C ARG A 110 12.51 -6.37 -11.10
N PHE A 111 13.49 -5.66 -10.52
CA PHE A 111 14.73 -5.31 -11.21
C PHE A 111 15.62 -6.54 -11.44
N LYS A 112 15.74 -7.44 -10.45
CA LYS A 112 16.47 -8.70 -10.62
C LYS A 112 15.83 -9.62 -11.67
N GLU A 113 14.50 -9.73 -11.69
CA GLU A 113 13.78 -10.52 -12.71
C GLU A 113 13.85 -9.88 -14.11
N THR A 114 13.83 -8.56 -14.22
CA THR A 114 13.86 -7.85 -15.52
C THR A 114 15.28 -7.76 -16.11
N PHE A 115 16.31 -7.66 -15.26
CA PHE A 115 17.69 -7.41 -15.68
C PHE A 115 18.67 -8.57 -15.37
N GLY A 116 18.20 -9.66 -14.74
CA GLY A 116 18.97 -10.90 -14.58
C GLY A 116 20.26 -10.75 -13.77
N LEU A 117 20.20 -10.04 -12.64
CA LEU A 117 21.30 -9.95 -11.67
C LEU A 117 21.06 -10.86 -10.47
#